data_AF-A0A165AA13-F1
#
_entry.id   AF-A0A165AA13-F1
#
_cell.length_a   1.000
_cell.length_b   1.000
_cell.length_c   1.000
_cell.angle_alpha   90.00
_cell.angle_beta   90.00
_cell.angle_gamma   90.00
#
_symmetry.space_group_name_H-M   'P 1'
#
loop_
_entity.id
_entity.type
_entity.pdbx_description
1 polymer ?
#
loop_
_entity_poly.entity_id
_entity_poly.type
_entity_poly.pdbx_seq_one_letter_code
_entity_poly.pdbx_strand_id
1 'polypeptide(L)'
;MDARFKAYDVLILHKQKPQVELDGKACAAAGQNSLMALYDALFSQLDVMSSQLLVTDNDFKNADYRVQLGQIVNSLIALRSIPIFNENDAISTRTAPYEPSQANTS
;
A
#
# COMPACT_ATOMS: atom_id res chain seq x y z
N MET A 1 -22.55 -12.61 -41.25
CA MET A 1 -21.52 -11.79 -40.59
C MET A 1 -21.33 -12.33 -39.19
N ASP A 2 -20.17 -12.96 -38.97
CA ASP A 2 -19.88 -13.86 -37.85
C ASP A 2 -19.48 -13.08 -36.59
N ALA A 3 -20.19 -13.31 -35.48
CA ALA A 3 -19.91 -12.71 -34.17
C ALA A 3 -18.61 -13.24 -33.54
N ARG A 4 -17.98 -14.27 -34.12
CA ARG A 4 -16.69 -14.82 -33.68
C ARG A 4 -15.49 -13.92 -33.99
N PHE A 5 -15.65 -12.91 -34.85
CA PHE A 5 -14.58 -12.00 -35.26
C PHE A 5 -14.29 -10.85 -34.26
N LYS A 6 -15.00 -10.75 -33.13
CA LYS A 6 -14.79 -9.63 -32.18
C LYS A 6 -14.08 -10.01 -30.87
N ALA A 7 -14.27 -11.23 -30.37
CA ALA A 7 -13.72 -11.59 -29.06
C ALA A 7 -12.23 -11.96 -29.13
N TYR A 8 -11.82 -12.70 -30.16
CA TYR A 8 -10.42 -13.13 -30.31
C TYR A 8 -9.50 -11.97 -30.70
N ASP A 9 -9.94 -11.07 -31.57
CA ASP A 9 -9.13 -9.93 -32.01
C ASP A 9 -8.86 -8.93 -30.88
N VAL A 10 -9.82 -8.72 -29.97
CA VAL A 10 -9.63 -7.90 -28.77
C VAL A 10 -8.59 -8.53 -27.83
N LEU A 11 -8.58 -9.86 -27.70
CA LEU A 11 -7.61 -10.58 -26.88
C LEU A 11 -6.19 -10.51 -27.47
N ILE A 12 -6.08 -10.54 -28.80
CA ILE A 12 -4.79 -10.45 -29.51
C ILE A 12 -4.21 -9.04 -29.42
N LEU A 13 -5.03 -7.98 -29.54
CA LEU A 13 -4.59 -6.60 -29.38
C LEU A 13 -4.05 -6.30 -27.97
N HIS A 14 -4.58 -6.97 -26.93
CA HIS A 14 -4.08 -6.80 -25.55
C HIS A 14 -2.71 -7.46 -25.32
N LYS A 15 -2.38 -8.53 -26.06
CA LYS A 15 -1.07 -9.21 -25.98
C LYS A 15 0.04 -8.52 -26.79
N GLN A 16 -0.31 -7.65 -27.73
CA GLN A 16 0.64 -7.01 -28.64
C GLN A 16 1.10 -5.60 -28.22
N LYS A 17 0.50 -5.02 -27.18
CA LYS A 17 1.11 -3.83 -26.57
C LYS A 17 2.38 -4.28 -25.86
N PRO A 18 3.54 -3.65 -26.09
CA PRO A 18 4.64 -3.79 -25.15
C PRO A 18 4.05 -3.47 -23.78
N GLN A 19 4.00 -4.47 -22.90
CA GLN A 19 3.68 -4.23 -21.51
C GLN A 19 4.81 -3.31 -21.05
N VAL A 20 4.52 -2.01 -20.99
CA VAL A 20 5.39 -1.08 -20.29
C VAL A 20 5.53 -1.71 -18.93
N GLU A 21 6.74 -2.17 -18.61
CA GLU A 21 7.03 -2.71 -17.29
C GLU A 21 6.70 -1.58 -16.32
N LEU A 22 5.53 -1.71 -15.67
CA LEU A 22 5.03 -0.68 -14.79
C LEU A 22 6.00 -0.62 -13.63
N ASP A 23 6.56 0.56 -13.37
CA ASP A 23 7.36 0.77 -12.18
C ASP A 23 6.49 0.48 -10.96
N GLY A 24 6.77 -0.62 -10.27
CA GLY A 24 6.01 -1.08 -9.11
C GLY A 24 5.89 0.00 -8.04
N LYS A 25 6.88 0.89 -7.93
CA LYS A 25 6.86 2.03 -7.00
C LYS A 25 5.85 3.09 -7.43
N ALA A 26 5.77 3.38 -8.72
CA ALA A 26 4.77 4.30 -9.27
C ALA A 26 3.35 3.76 -9.08
N CYS A 27 3.16 2.45 -9.30
CA CYS A 27 1.89 1.78 -9.02
C CYS A 27 1.52 1.82 -7.54
N ALA A 28 2.46 1.54 -6.63
CA ALA A 28 2.23 1.61 -5.19
C ALA A 28 1.87 3.04 -4.76
N ALA A 29 2.59 4.04 -5.25
CA ALA A 29 2.29 5.45 -4.98
C ALA A 29 0.89 5.85 -5.48
N ALA A 30 0.49 5.43 -6.67
CA ALA A 30 -0.85 5.67 -7.20
C ALA A 30 -1.94 4.94 -6.39
N GLY A 31 -1.67 3.70 -5.98
CA GLY A 31 -2.56 2.88 -5.17
C GLY A 31 -2.75 3.41 -3.75
N GLN A 32 -1.72 4.02 -3.16
CA GLN A 32 -1.72 4.51 -1.78
C GLN A 32 -2.86 5.49 -1.51
N ASN A 33 -3.08 6.44 -2.42
CA ASN A 33 -4.15 7.43 -2.25
C ASN A 33 -5.53 6.77 -2.28
N SER A 34 -5.73 5.81 -3.18
CA SER A 34 -6.99 5.05 -3.27
C SER A 34 -7.24 4.21 -2.02
N LEU A 35 -6.18 3.58 -1.48
CA LEU A 35 -6.25 2.80 -0.25
C LEU A 35 -6.68 3.67 0.94
N MET A 36 -6.08 4.86 1.10
CA MET A 36 -6.46 5.76 2.18
C MET A 36 -7.85 6.34 2.02
N ALA A 37 -8.27 6.68 0.80
CA ALA A 37 -9.63 7.13 0.53
C ALA A 37 -10.67 6.06 0.94
N LEU A 38 -10.36 4.77 0.72
CA LEU A 38 -11.21 3.67 1.15
C LEU A 38 -11.28 3.58 2.68
N TYR A 39 -10.15 3.66 3.37
CA TYR A 39 -10.13 3.64 4.83
C TYR A 39 -10.89 4.82 5.44
N ASP A 40 -10.70 6.03 4.89
CA ASP A 40 -11.41 7.22 5.34
C ASP A 40 -12.93 7.03 5.17
N ALA A 41 -13.38 6.55 4.02
CA ALA A 41 -14.80 6.29 3.75
C ALA A 41 -15.41 5.18 4.63
N LEU A 42 -14.62 4.20 5.08
CA LEU A 42 -15.09 3.13 5.97
C LEU A 42 -15.14 3.59 7.43
N PHE A 43 -14.11 4.28 7.91
CA PHE A 43 -14.06 4.73 9.30
C PHE A 43 -14.95 5.94 9.58
N SER A 44 -15.19 6.80 8.58
CA SER A 44 -16.13 7.91 8.72
C SER A 44 -17.57 7.44 8.98
N GLN A 45 -17.94 6.23 8.56
CA GLN A 45 -19.26 5.65 8.85
C GLN A 45 -19.44 5.34 10.35
N LEU A 46 -18.34 5.27 11.10
CA LEU A 46 -18.31 5.01 12.53
C LEU A 46 -17.94 6.26 13.35
N ASP A 47 -17.90 7.44 12.71
CA ASP A 47 -17.39 8.70 13.29
C ASP A 47 -15.96 8.57 13.85
N VAL A 48 -15.14 7.70 13.24
CA VAL A 48 -13.74 7.49 13.61
C VAL A 48 -12.84 8.08 12.54
N MET A 49 -11.82 8.81 12.96
CA MET A 49 -10.79 9.32 12.05
C MET A 49 -9.72 8.25 11.79
N SER A 50 -9.15 8.25 10.59
CA SER A 50 -7.97 7.44 10.28
C SER A 50 -6.76 8.32 9.97
N SER A 51 -5.56 7.80 10.22
CA SER A 51 -4.31 8.53 10.00
C SER A 51 -3.25 7.61 9.40
N GLN A 52 -2.68 8.01 8.27
CA GLN A 52 -1.66 7.23 7.59
C GLN A 52 -0.28 7.43 8.22
N LEU A 53 0.43 6.33 8.45
CA LEU A 53 1.85 6.29 8.79
C LEU A 53 2.59 5.46 7.73
N LEU A 54 3.42 6.13 6.92
CA LEU A 54 4.27 5.48 5.92
C LEU A 54 5.66 5.25 6.52
N VAL A 55 6.13 4.01 6.48
CA VAL A 55 7.38 3.57 7.11
C VAL A 55 8.18 2.67 6.18
N THR A 56 9.46 2.47 6.49
CA THR A 56 10.35 1.53 5.82
C THR A 56 10.98 0.60 6.87
N ASP A 57 11.56 -0.52 6.43
CA ASP A 57 12.31 -1.42 7.32
C ASP A 57 13.42 -0.72 8.11
N ASN A 58 14.00 0.34 7.54
CA ASN A 58 15.08 1.08 8.18
C ASN A 58 14.58 1.94 9.36
N ASP A 59 13.35 2.43 9.31
CA ASP A 59 12.75 3.20 10.41
C ASP A 59 12.61 2.35 11.66
N PHE A 60 12.29 1.05 11.50
CA PHE A 60 12.21 0.12 12.62
C PHE A 60 13.57 -0.35 13.13
N LYS A 61 14.67 -0.22 12.35
CA LYS A 61 16.02 -0.56 12.83
C LYS A 61 16.58 0.52 13.75
N ASN A 62 16.21 1.79 13.54
CA ASN A 62 16.68 2.90 14.36
C ASN A 62 15.87 3.04 15.65
N ALA A 63 16.55 2.98 16.81
CA ALA A 63 15.92 3.07 18.12
C ALA A 63 15.20 4.39 18.38
N ASP A 64 15.78 5.50 17.96
CA ASP A 64 15.21 6.84 18.16
C ASP A 64 13.94 7.02 17.31
N TYR A 65 13.94 6.47 16.10
CA TYR A 65 12.74 6.47 15.25
C TYR A 65 11.64 5.60 15.84
N ARG A 66 11.95 4.42 16.40
CA ARG A 66 10.93 3.60 17.08
C ARG A 66 10.27 4.34 18.24
N VAL A 67 11.06 5.08 19.04
CA VAL A 67 10.52 5.88 20.15
C VAL A 67 9.62 6.99 19.63
N GLN A 68 10.07 7.76 18.63
CA GLN A 68 9.29 8.82 18.01
C GLN A 68 7.99 8.30 17.39
N LEU A 69 8.06 7.19 16.66
CA LEU A 69 6.90 6.54 16.05
C LEU A 69 5.88 6.11 17.12
N GLY A 70 6.35 5.54 18.23
CA GLY A 70 5.48 5.22 19.38
C GLY A 70 4.81 6.45 19.98
N GLN A 71 5.53 7.57 20.11
CA GLN A 71 4.95 8.83 20.60
C GLN A 71 3.87 9.38 19.65
N ILE A 72 4.10 9.31 18.34
CA ILE A 72 3.13 9.72 17.31
C ILE A 72 1.88 8.85 17.40
N VAL A 73 2.04 7.52 17.45
CA VAL A 73 0.93 6.57 17.59
C VAL A 73 0.10 6.88 18.83
N ASN A 74 0.75 7.07 19.98
CA ASN A 74 0.07 7.42 21.23
C ASN A 74 -0.72 8.73 21.10
N SER A 75 -0.16 9.73 20.42
CA SER A 75 -0.82 11.01 20.18
C SER A 75 -2.05 10.86 19.27
N LEU A 76 -1.94 10.08 18.19
CA LEU A 76 -3.04 9.81 17.26
C LEU A 76 -4.19 9.08 17.96
N ILE A 77 -3.88 8.06 18.77
CA ILE A 77 -4.88 7.33 19.55
C ILE A 77 -5.55 8.23 20.58
N ALA A 78 -4.79 9.10 21.27
CA ALA A 78 -5.35 10.07 22.21
C ALA A 78 -6.33 11.05 21.52
N LEU A 79 -6.10 11.35 20.25
CA LEU A 79 -7.00 12.14 19.40
C LEU A 79 -8.16 11.31 18.80
N ARG A 80 -8.33 10.05 19.21
CA ARG A 80 -9.32 9.09 18.68
C ARG A 80 -9.17 8.80 17.19
N SER A 81 -7.96 8.92 16.66
CA SER A 81 -7.60 8.49 15.31
C SER A 81 -7.08 7.05 15.32
N ILE A 82 -7.44 6.26 14.32
CA ILE A 82 -6.87 4.93 14.06
C ILE A 82 -5.64 5.08 13.14
N PRO A 83 -4.42 4.77 13.61
CA PRO A 83 -3.23 4.76 12.77
C PRO A 83 -3.24 3.56 11.81
N ILE A 84 -3.02 3.82 10.53
CA ILE A 84 -2.86 2.83 9.48
C ILE A 84 -1.41 2.85 9.02
N PHE A 85 -0.70 1.76 9.27
CA PHE A 85 0.69 1.59 8.83
C PHE A 85 0.72 1.01 7.42
N ASN A 86 1.53 1.60 6.55
CA ASN A 86 1.90 0.98 5.28
C ASN A 86 3.39 1.19 4.96
N GLU A 87 3.95 0.34 4.11
CA GLU A 87 5.31 0.54 3.61
C GLU A 87 5.36 1.74 2.65
N ASN A 88 6.41 2.55 2.73
CA ASN A 88 6.65 3.63 1.79
C ASN A 88 7.41 3.09 0.56
N ASP A 89 6.70 2.36 -0.30
CA ASP A 89 7.26 1.70 -1.49
C ASP A 89 8.03 2.65 -2.43
N ALA A 90 7.66 3.93 -2.46
CA ALA A 90 8.34 4.94 -3.28
C ALA A 90 9.83 5.10 -2.90
N ILE A 91 10.15 5.03 -1.60
CA ILE A 91 11.53 5.20 -1.09
C ILE A 91 12.09 3.93 -0.47
N SER A 92 11.29 2.87 -0.33
CA SER A 92 11.78 1.58 0.16
C SER A 92 12.91 1.06 -0.74
N THR A 93 13.95 0.55 -0.11
CA THR A 93 15.08 -0.09 -0.79
C THR A 93 14.84 -1.56 -1.06
N ARG A 94 13.64 -2.08 -0.72
CA ARG A 94 13.29 -3.47 -0.94
C ARG A 94 13.12 -3.74 -2.44
N THR A 95 13.80 -4.76 -2.92
CA THR A 95 13.79 -5.17 -4.35
C THR A 95 13.03 -6.47 -4.59
N ALA A 96 12.64 -7.18 -3.52
CA ALA A 96 11.87 -8.41 -3.58
C ALA A 96 10.47 -8.20 -2.97
N PRO A 97 9.43 -8.91 -3.45
CA PRO A 97 8.10 -8.87 -2.84
C PRO A 97 8.13 -9.16 -1.34
N TYR A 98 7.14 -8.65 -0.60
CA TYR A 98 6.96 -8.99 0.80
C TYR A 98 6.72 -10.49 0.96
N GLU A 99 7.69 -11.20 1.53
CA GLU A 99 7.45 -12.54 2.08
C GLU A 99 7.16 -12.40 3.58
N PRO A 100 6.01 -12.89 4.07
CA PRO A 100 5.74 -12.89 5.50
C PRO A 100 6.83 -13.70 6.18
N SER A 101 7.47 -13.12 7.21
CA SER A 101 8.36 -13.88 8.07
C SER A 101 7.56 -15.03 8.68
N GLN A 102 7.98 -16.27 8.43
CA GLN A 102 7.49 -17.41 9.19
C GLN A 102 7.76 -17.09 10.66
N ALA A 103 6.70 -16.83 11.42
CA ALA A 103 6.82 -16.60 12.85
C ALA A 103 7.41 -17.89 13.43
N ASN A 104 8.67 -17.85 13.84
CA ASN A 104 9.30 -18.94 14.58
C ASN A 104 8.61 -19.00 15.95
N THR A 105 7.50 -19.72 16.03
CA THR A 105 6.96 -20.21 17.29
C THR A 105 7.84 -21.40 17.70
N SER A 106 8.92 -21.09 18.42
CA SER A 106 9.64 -22.06 19.26
C SER A 106 9.10 -22.03 20.67
#